data_AF-A0A6G3ML92-F1
#
_entry.id   AF-A0A6G3ML92-F1
#
_cell.length_a   1.000
_cell.length_b   1.000
_cell.length_c   1.000
_cell.angle_alpha   90.00
_cell.angle_beta   90.00
_cell.angle_gamma   90.00
#
_symmetry.space_group_name_H-M   'P 1'
#
loop_
_entity.id
_entity.type
_entity.pdbx_description
1 polymer ?
#
loop_
_entity_poly.entity_id
_entity_poly.type
_entity_poly.pdbx_seq_one_letter_code
_entity_poly.pdbx_strand_id
1 'polypeptide(L)'
;YFPFFIEVILNNAKEPVKRQLCVEMIVVIASLFDRNPEIECCECLNIQELITEAKKIYKNKIYDNTPNLSLDENITDFEYLPSKIKNGTTLYMIQAAIKFLITESSFNETIESDCVIS
;
A
#
# COMPACT_ATOMS: atom_id res chain seq x y z
N TYR A 1 0.49 -22.26 1.77
CA TYR A 1 -0.29 -21.68 0.66
C TYR A 1 0.17 -20.27 0.27
N PHE A 2 0.41 -19.37 1.22
CA PHE A 2 0.95 -18.02 0.96
C PHE A 2 2.25 -17.97 0.12
N PRO A 3 3.25 -18.84 0.33
CA PRO A 3 4.50 -18.80 -0.45
C PRO A 3 4.31 -19.08 -1.95
N PHE A 4 3.37 -19.97 -2.29
CA PHE A 4 3.07 -20.34 -3.67
C PHE A 4 2.34 -19.22 -4.42
N PHE A 5 1.43 -18.51 -3.73
CA PHE A 5 0.74 -17.35 -4.31
C PHE A 5 1.70 -16.20 -4.59
N ILE A 6 2.66 -15.98 -3.68
CA ILE A 6 3.77 -15.06 -3.91
C ILE A 6 4.55 -15.52 -5.14
N GLU A 7 4.98 -16.77 -5.22
CA GLU A 7 5.76 -17.26 -6.37
C GLU A 7 5.05 -17.05 -7.72
N VAL A 8 3.73 -17.28 -7.80
CA VAL A 8 2.92 -17.04 -9.00
C VAL A 8 2.82 -15.54 -9.35
N ILE A 9 2.58 -14.67 -8.36
CA ILE A 9 2.53 -13.21 -8.56
C ILE A 9 3.91 -12.68 -9.00
N LEU A 10 4.99 -13.20 -8.41
CA LEU A 10 6.36 -12.76 -8.68
C LEU A 10 6.93 -13.31 -10.00
N ASN A 11 6.43 -14.45 -10.49
CA ASN A 11 6.82 -15.02 -11.80
C ASN A 11 6.34 -14.15 -12.97
N ASN A 12 5.21 -13.44 -12.81
CA ASN A 12 4.71 -12.49 -13.81
C ASN A 12 5.47 -11.14 -13.80
N ALA A 13 6.14 -10.79 -12.70
CA ALA A 13 6.98 -9.60 -12.61
C ALA A 13 8.41 -9.92 -13.06
N LYS A 14 8.70 -9.71 -14.35
CA LYS A 14 10.04 -9.96 -14.95
C LYS A 14 11.14 -9.03 -14.40
N GLU A 15 10.77 -7.87 -13.88
CA GLU A 15 11.70 -6.85 -13.38
C GLU A 15 11.90 -6.99 -11.85
N PRO A 16 13.15 -7.14 -11.37
CA PRO A 16 13.44 -7.34 -9.94
C PRO A 16 12.86 -6.25 -9.04
N VAL A 17 12.88 -5.00 -9.50
CA VAL A 17 12.42 -3.83 -8.75
C VAL A 17 10.89 -3.86 -8.58
N LYS A 18 10.15 -4.16 -9.65
CA LYS A 18 8.70 -4.35 -9.56
C LYS A 18 8.33 -5.51 -8.65
N ARG A 19 9.10 -6.60 -8.70
CA ARG A 19 8.94 -7.76 -7.82
C ARG A 19 9.11 -7.37 -6.35
N GLN A 20 10.14 -6.59 -6.03
CA GLN A 20 10.39 -6.09 -4.68
C GLN A 20 9.21 -5.26 -4.17
N LEU A 21 8.70 -4.32 -4.96
CA LEU A 21 7.55 -3.49 -4.56
C LEU A 21 6.28 -4.32 -4.34
N CYS A 22 6.06 -5.36 -5.14
CA CYS A 22 4.95 -6.29 -4.93
C CYS A 22 5.07 -7.04 -3.60
N VAL A 23 6.25 -7.58 -3.29
CA VAL A 23 6.49 -8.26 -2.01
C VAL A 23 6.29 -7.31 -0.86
N GLU A 24 6.82 -6.09 -0.95
CA GLU A 24 6.68 -5.08 0.10
C GLU A 24 5.21 -4.73 0.34
N MET A 25 4.43 -4.50 -0.71
CA MET A 25 3.00 -4.23 -0.60
C MET A 25 2.25 -5.41 0.03
N ILE A 26 2.56 -6.64 -0.38
CA ILE A 26 1.96 -7.85 0.20
C ILE A 26 2.28 -7.94 1.70
N VAL A 27 3.51 -7.66 2.10
CA VAL A 27 3.92 -7.66 3.52
C VAL A 27 3.18 -6.58 4.30
N VAL A 28 3.03 -5.38 3.75
CA VAL A 28 2.27 -4.29 4.36
C VAL A 28 0.82 -4.73 4.61
N ILE A 29 0.17 -5.29 3.59
CA ILE A 29 -1.24 -5.67 3.66
C ILE A 29 -1.46 -6.85 4.59
N ALA A 30 -0.60 -7.88 4.52
CA ALA A 30 -0.62 -8.99 5.46
C ALA A 30 -0.45 -8.49 6.91
N SER A 31 0.48 -7.55 7.15
CA SER A 31 0.68 -6.96 8.48
C SER A 31 -0.52 -6.15 8.96
N LEU A 32 -1.29 -5.54 8.05
CA LEU A 32 -2.52 -4.81 8.39
C LEU A 32 -3.64 -5.79 8.75
N PHE A 33 -3.88 -6.84 7.97
CA PHE A 33 -4.89 -7.84 8.29
C PHE A 33 -4.55 -8.62 9.58
N ASP A 34 -3.29 -9.00 9.77
CA ASP A 34 -2.85 -9.70 11.00
C ASP A 34 -3.08 -8.86 12.27
N ARG A 35 -3.03 -7.53 12.16
CA ARG A 35 -3.23 -6.60 13.28
C ARG A 35 -4.68 -6.18 13.49
N ASN A 36 -5.50 -6.26 12.44
CA ASN A 36 -6.88 -5.78 12.44
C ASN A 36 -7.77 -6.92 11.90
N PRO A 37 -7.98 -7.99 12.69
CA PRO A 37 -8.76 -9.16 12.27
C PRO A 37 -10.25 -8.84 12.03
N GLU A 38 -10.73 -7.68 12.49
CA GLU A 38 -12.07 -7.16 12.22
C GLU A 38 -12.28 -6.72 10.76
N ILE A 39 -11.19 -6.53 10.00
CA ILE A 39 -11.25 -6.12 8.61
C ILE A 39 -11.38 -7.36 7.72
N GLU A 40 -12.55 -7.53 7.12
CA GLU A 40 -12.77 -8.53 6.08
C GLU A 40 -12.58 -7.91 4.69
N CYS A 41 -11.77 -8.56 3.85
CA CYS A 41 -11.59 -8.15 2.46
C CYS A 41 -12.65 -8.86 1.60
N CYS A 42 -13.71 -8.14 1.26
CA CYS A 42 -14.84 -8.70 0.50
C CYS A 42 -14.51 -8.92 -1.00
N GLU A 43 -13.45 -8.30 -1.50
CA GLU A 43 -13.07 -8.35 -2.92
C GLU A 43 -11.61 -8.77 -3.17
N CYS A 44 -11.33 -9.14 -4.43
CA CYS A 44 -9.99 -9.48 -4.89
C CYS A 44 -9.09 -8.23 -4.90
N LEU A 45 -8.01 -8.30 -4.12
CA LEU A 45 -7.05 -7.22 -3.97
C LEU A 45 -6.10 -7.09 -5.18
N ASN A 46 -6.13 -5.94 -5.86
CA ASN A 46 -5.20 -5.65 -6.95
C ASN A 46 -3.91 -4.97 -6.45
N ILE A 47 -2.84 -5.75 -6.25
CA ILE A 47 -1.55 -5.25 -5.75
C ILE A 47 -0.94 -4.16 -6.65
N GLN A 48 -1.10 -4.26 -7.98
CA GLN A 48 -0.52 -3.27 -8.90
C GLN A 48 -1.22 -1.91 -8.79
N GLU A 49 -2.52 -1.93 -8.57
CA GLU A 49 -3.32 -0.73 -8.38
C GLU A 49 -2.93 -0.02 -7.08
N LEU A 50 -2.76 -0.78 -5.98
CA LEU A 50 -2.30 -0.22 -4.71
C LEU A 50 -0.90 0.40 -4.80
N ILE A 51 0.01 -0.24 -5.52
CA ILE A 51 1.34 0.34 -5.77
C ILE A 51 1.22 1.62 -6.59
N THR A 52 0.31 1.67 -7.57
CA THR A 52 0.05 2.86 -8.37
C THR A 52 -0.54 3.99 -7.52
N GLU A 53 -1.46 3.69 -6.60
CA GLU A 53 -1.97 4.65 -5.63
C GLU A 53 -0.87 5.15 -4.69
N ALA A 54 -0.01 4.27 -4.18
CA ALA A 54 1.13 4.67 -3.35
C ALA A 54 2.07 5.64 -4.10
N LYS A 55 2.34 5.40 -5.38
CA LYS A 55 3.10 6.31 -6.24
C LYS A 55 2.41 7.66 -6.42
N LYS A 56 1.08 7.70 -6.55
CA LYS A 56 0.32 8.97 -6.63
C LYS A 56 0.44 9.76 -5.33
N ILE A 57 0.28 9.10 -4.18
CA ILE A 57 0.43 9.75 -2.86
C ILE A 57 1.83 10.33 -2.70
N TYR A 58 2.87 9.58 -3.10
CA TYR A 58 4.25 10.05 -3.11
C TYR A 58 4.44 11.30 -3.97
N LYS A 59 3.95 11.28 -5.22
CA LYS A 59 4.04 12.43 -6.15
C LYS A 59 3.34 13.66 -5.59
N ASN A 60 2.13 13.50 -5.08
CA ASN A 60 1.37 14.62 -4.51
C ASN A 60 2.13 15.23 -3.33
N LYS A 61 2.70 14.40 -2.45
CA LYS A 61 3.51 14.90 -1.34
C LYS A 61 4.77 15.61 -1.80
N ILE A 62 5.40 15.22 -2.90
CA ILE A 62 6.51 15.97 -3.48
C ILE A 62 6.02 17.31 -4.01
N TYR A 63 4.94 17.31 -4.79
CA TYR A 63 4.36 18.52 -5.37
C TYR A 63 3.98 19.55 -4.29
N ASP A 64 3.33 19.12 -3.21
CA ASP A 64 2.96 19.97 -2.08
C ASP A 64 4.19 20.62 -1.41
N ASN A 65 5.32 19.92 -1.37
CA ASN A 65 6.57 20.43 -0.80
C ASN A 65 7.38 21.29 -1.79
N THR A 66 7.19 21.11 -3.10
CA THR A 66 7.92 21.83 -4.16
C THR A 66 6.99 22.18 -5.33
N PRO A 67 6.16 23.25 -5.22
CA PRO A 67 5.10 23.56 -6.18
C PRO A 67 5.59 24.02 -7.57
N ASN A 68 6.90 24.26 -7.75
CA ASN A 68 7.50 24.71 -9.02
C ASN A 68 8.30 23.62 -9.76
N LEU A 69 8.24 22.36 -9.31
CA LEU A 69 8.91 21.26 -10.00
C LEU A 69 8.06 20.83 -11.20
N SER A 70 8.53 21.09 -12.43
CA SER A 70 7.89 20.58 -13.64
C SER A 70 7.79 19.06 -13.56
N LEU A 71 6.58 18.53 -13.71
CA LEU A 71 6.21 17.13 -13.44
C LEU A 71 6.86 16.09 -14.39
N ASP A 72 7.82 16.51 -15.21
CA ASP A 72 8.07 15.90 -16.52
C ASP A 72 9.36 15.07 -16.66
N GLU A 73 10.24 14.92 -15.67
CA GLU A 73 11.50 14.18 -15.95
C GLU A 73 11.94 13.05 -15.01
N ASN A 74 11.46 12.87 -13.77
CA ASN A 74 11.90 11.72 -12.95
C ASN A 74 10.85 11.23 -11.93
N ILE A 75 9.77 10.63 -12.41
CA ILE A 75 8.88 9.77 -11.58
C ILE A 75 9.57 8.43 -11.19
N THR A 76 10.84 8.28 -11.52
CA THR A 76 11.67 7.08 -11.43
C THR A 76 12.20 6.79 -10.03
N ASP A 77 12.11 7.70 -9.06
CA ASP A 77 12.77 7.49 -7.76
C ASP A 77 11.96 6.65 -6.78
N PHE A 78 10.63 6.53 -6.95
CA PHE A 78 9.82 5.76 -6.00
C PHE A 78 10.30 4.31 -5.89
N GLU A 79 10.68 3.73 -7.03
CA GLU A 79 11.18 2.37 -7.12
C GLU A 79 12.56 2.17 -6.48
N TYR A 80 13.34 3.24 -6.33
CA TYR A 80 14.68 3.23 -5.73
C TYR A 80 14.71 3.81 -4.32
N LEU A 81 13.57 4.30 -3.83
CA LEU A 81 13.45 4.86 -2.50
C LEU A 81 13.59 3.73 -1.46
N PRO A 82 14.49 3.87 -0.47
CA PRO A 82 14.62 2.84 0.57
C PRO A 82 13.31 2.67 1.35
N SER A 83 12.97 1.44 1.69
CA SER A 83 11.69 1.13 2.34
C SER A 83 11.64 1.55 3.82
N LYS A 84 12.73 1.32 4.56
CA LYS A 84 12.80 1.49 6.02
C LYS A 84 13.29 2.86 6.49
N ILE A 85 13.26 3.88 5.63
CA ILE A 85 13.67 5.25 6.01
C ILE A 85 12.45 6.12 6.32
N LYS A 86 12.69 7.28 6.96
CA LYS A 86 11.65 8.31 7.13
C LYS A 86 11.20 8.78 5.74
N ASN A 87 9.90 8.69 5.47
CA ASN A 87 9.31 8.88 4.13
C ASN A 87 9.80 7.87 3.08
N GLY A 88 10.07 6.61 3.47
CA GLY A 88 10.36 5.51 2.54
C GLY A 88 9.12 4.95 1.83
N THR A 89 9.31 4.01 0.90
CA THR A 89 8.22 3.39 0.12
C THR A 89 7.12 2.80 1.01
N THR A 90 7.51 2.15 2.12
CA THR A 90 6.59 1.50 3.05
C THR A 90 5.55 2.48 3.62
N LEU A 91 5.92 3.74 3.87
CA LEU A 91 4.98 4.76 4.37
C LEU A 91 3.84 4.97 3.36
N TYR A 92 4.18 5.19 2.09
CA TYR A 92 3.21 5.45 1.05
C TYR A 92 2.38 4.21 0.71
N MET A 93 2.99 3.02 0.79
CA MET A 93 2.27 1.76 0.66
C MET A 93 1.25 1.55 1.79
N ILE A 94 1.62 1.85 3.04
CA ILE A 94 0.69 1.82 4.18
C ILE A 94 -0.46 2.80 3.96
N GLN A 95 -0.16 4.03 3.52
CA GLN A 95 -1.19 5.03 3.25
C GLN A 95 -2.17 4.58 2.15
N ALA A 96 -1.66 4.01 1.06
CA ALA A 96 -2.50 3.47 -0.01
C ALA A 96 -3.34 2.29 0.47
N ALA A 97 -2.75 1.36 1.21
CA ALA A 97 -3.45 0.20 1.76
C ALA A 97 -4.55 0.61 2.75
N ILE A 98 -4.28 1.54 3.67
CA ILE A 98 -5.29 2.06 4.59
C ILE A 98 -6.41 2.76 3.84
N LYS A 99 -6.09 3.61 2.86
CA LYS A 99 -7.09 4.28 2.02
C LYS A 99 -8.00 3.26 1.32
N PHE A 100 -7.40 2.19 0.77
CA PHE A 100 -8.15 1.09 0.17
C PHE A 100 -9.06 0.40 1.19
N LEU A 101 -8.54 0.02 2.35
CA LEU A 101 -9.33 -0.64 3.39
C LEU A 101 -10.50 0.23 3.85
N ILE A 102 -10.30 1.53 4.04
CA ILE A 102 -11.39 2.45 4.42
C ILE A 102 -12.47 2.53 3.34
N THR A 103 -12.10 2.39 2.07
CA THR A 103 -13.04 2.51 0.95
C THR A 103 -13.82 1.22 0.71
N GLU A 104 -13.15 0.07 0.84
CA GLU A 104 -13.66 -1.24 0.44
C GLU A 104 -14.08 -2.15 1.61
N SER A 105 -13.78 -1.79 2.86
CA SER A 105 -14.19 -2.62 4.00
C SER A 105 -15.68 -2.43 4.33
N SER A 106 -16.40 -3.54 4.41
CA SER A 106 -17.61 -3.64 5.22
C SER A 106 -17.17 -4.00 6.63
N PHE A 107 -17.36 -3.08 7.58
CA PHE A 107 -17.14 -3.41 9.00
C PHE A 107 -18.18 -4.44 9.44
N ASN A 108 -17.75 -5.51 10.08
CA ASN A 108 -18.68 -6.32 10.86
C ASN A 108 -19.17 -5.46 12.03
N GLU A 109 -20.38 -4.90 11.92
CA GLU A 109 -21.07 -4.14 12.99
C GLU A 109 -21.51 -5.03 14.17
N THR A 110 -20.65 -5.95 14.61
CA THR A 110 -20.89 -6.78 15.80
C THR A 110 -19.96 -6.44 16.96
N ILE A 111 -19.49 -5.20 17.00
CA ILE A 111 -18.90 -4.63 18.20
C ILE A 111 -19.83 -3.55 18.71
N GLU A 112 -20.77 -3.94 19.58
CA GLU A 112 -21.35 -3.04 20.57
C GLU A 112 -20.19 -2.51 21.43
N SER A 113 -19.50 -1.47 20.96
CA SER A 113 -18.51 -0.77 21.76
C SER A 113 -19.17 0.43 22.43
N ASP A 114 -19.59 0.20 23.68
CA ASP A 114 -19.85 1.22 24.69
C ASP A 114 -18.56 2.04 24.98
N CYS A 115 -18.19 2.92 24.06
CA CYS A 115 -17.07 3.85 24.26
C CYS A 115 -17.40 5.23 23.69
N VAL A 116 -18.29 5.94 24.39
CA VAL A 116 -18.35 7.41 24.32
C VAL A 116 -17.26 7.94 25.25
N ILE A 117 -16.26 8.63 24.70
CA ILE A 117 -15.35 9.45 25.51
C ILE A 117 -15.98 10.84 25.61
N SER A 118 -16.47 11.17 26.81
CA SER A 118 -16.89 12.52 27.23
C SER A 118 -15.69 13.43 27.48
#